data_AF-A0A292RZI9-F1
#
_entry.id   AF-A0A292RZI9-F1
#
_cell.length_a   1.000
_cell.length_b   1.000
_cell.length_c   1.000
_cell.angle_alpha   90.00
_cell.angle_beta   90.00
_cell.angle_gamma   90.00
#
_symmetry.space_group_name_H-M   'P 1'
#
loop_
_entity.id
_entity.type
_entity.pdbx_description
1 polymer ?
#
loop_
_entity_poly.entity_id
_entity_poly.type
_entity_poly.pdbx_seq_one_letter_code
_entity_poly.pdbx_strand_id
1 'polypeptide(L)'
;MPILSFSDLQIRCAEENKSIYEVAQEEEASLLGEVVDVVRLKVLEDLLAMKDAVKNGLKSKEKAISGWCGDDCAKLIEKYQKKGTIFGKTFEKITTYALATAEENLRMGRIVACPTA
;
A
#
# COMPACT_ATOMS: atom_id res chain seq x y z
N MET A 1 -25.16 15.42 -2.03
CA MET A 1 -24.57 16.39 -1.07
C MET A 1 -23.09 16.07 -1.01
N PRO A 2 -22.17 17.04 -1.16
CA PRO A 2 -20.74 16.76 -1.11
C PRO A 2 -20.36 16.22 0.28
N ILE A 3 -19.51 15.20 0.33
CA ILE A 3 -18.97 14.64 1.58
C ILE A 3 -17.75 15.47 1.98
N LEU A 4 -17.89 16.32 3.00
CA LEU A 4 -16.82 17.23 3.44
C LEU A 4 -16.27 16.90 4.84
N SER A 5 -16.94 16.01 5.56
CA SER A 5 -16.56 15.57 6.90
C SER A 5 -16.87 14.09 7.14
N PHE A 6 -16.29 13.51 8.19
CA PHE A 6 -16.64 12.15 8.61
C PHE A 6 -18.11 12.01 9.02
N SER A 7 -18.72 13.07 9.56
CA SER A 7 -20.15 13.09 9.88
C SER A 7 -21.00 12.98 8.62
N ASP A 8 -20.64 13.71 7.55
CA ASP A 8 -21.37 13.63 6.26
C ASP A 8 -21.26 12.22 5.66
N LEU A 9 -20.06 11.63 5.71
CA LEU A 9 -19.83 10.26 5.26
C LEU A 9 -20.68 9.26 6.06
N GLN A 10 -20.74 9.40 7.38
CA GLN A 10 -21.54 8.55 8.25
C GLN A 10 -23.04 8.67 7.95
N ILE A 11 -23.54 9.90 7.80
CA ILE A 11 -24.95 10.17 7.44
C ILE A 11 -25.26 9.50 6.10
N ARG A 12 -24.41 9.72 5.09
CA ARG A 12 -24.58 9.13 3.75
C ARG A 12 -24.62 7.61 3.77
N CYS A 13 -23.68 6.98 4.47
CA CYS A 13 -23.65 5.52 4.64
C CYS A 13 -24.93 4.99 5.29
N ALA A 14 -25.43 5.69 6.33
CA ALA A 14 -26.64 5.30 7.04
C ALA A 14 -27.92 5.48 6.20
N GLU A 15 -28.05 6.61 5.50
CA GLU A 15 -29.21 6.91 4.64
C GLU A 15 -29.32 5.94 3.46
N GLU A 16 -28.19 5.54 2.87
CA GLU A 16 -28.16 4.63 1.73
C GLU A 16 -28.04 3.15 2.11
N ASN A 17 -27.88 2.85 3.41
CA ASN A 17 -27.58 1.51 3.92
C ASN A 17 -26.37 0.88 3.19
N LYS A 18 -25.30 1.65 3.03
CA LYS A 18 -24.06 1.27 2.37
C LYS A 18 -22.88 1.35 3.33
N SER A 19 -21.88 0.53 3.08
CA SER A 19 -20.58 0.62 3.74
C SER A 19 -19.73 1.75 3.16
N ILE A 20 -18.69 2.17 3.91
CA ILE A 20 -17.80 3.26 3.50
C ILE A 20 -17.16 3.00 2.12
N TYR A 21 -16.75 1.76 1.82
CA TYR A 21 -16.08 1.47 0.55
C TYR A 21 -17.03 1.57 -0.65
N GLU A 22 -18.33 1.29 -0.45
CA GLU A 22 -19.36 1.42 -1.49
C GLU A 22 -19.61 2.89 -1.82
N VAL A 23 -19.73 3.74 -0.78
CA VAL A 23 -19.86 5.19 -0.97
C VAL A 23 -18.59 5.77 -1.61
N ALA A 24 -17.41 5.35 -1.17
CA ALA A 24 -16.13 5.87 -1.70
C ALA A 24 -15.91 5.50 -3.18
N GLN A 25 -16.20 4.26 -3.59
CA GLN A 25 -16.02 3.85 -5.00
C GLN A 25 -17.05 4.52 -5.92
N GLU A 26 -18.26 4.80 -5.43
CA GLU A 26 -19.30 5.53 -6.18
C GLU A 26 -18.96 7.02 -6.33
N GLU A 27 -18.45 7.65 -5.27
CA GLU A 27 -17.97 9.03 -5.32
C GLU A 27 -16.81 9.18 -6.31
N GLU A 28 -15.83 8.28 -6.25
CA GLU A 28 -14.69 8.27 -7.18
C GLU A 28 -15.16 8.05 -8.63
N ALA A 29 -16.08 7.11 -8.85
CA ALA A 29 -16.68 6.87 -10.16
C ALA A 29 -17.40 8.12 -10.69
N SER A 30 -18.18 8.80 -9.83
CA SER A 30 -18.87 10.05 -10.16
C SER A 30 -17.89 11.18 -10.50
N LEU A 31 -16.82 11.36 -9.71
CA LEU A 31 -15.80 12.40 -9.94
C LEU A 31 -15.03 12.20 -11.25
N LEU A 32 -14.76 10.94 -11.61
CA LEU A 32 -14.07 10.58 -12.85
C LEU A 32 -15.00 10.50 -14.07
N GLY A 33 -16.33 10.52 -13.88
CA GLY A 33 -17.29 10.28 -14.95
C GLY A 33 -17.25 8.83 -15.49
N GLU A 34 -16.90 7.88 -14.63
CA GLU A 34 -16.68 6.46 -14.94
C GLU A 34 -17.71 5.58 -14.21
N VAL A 35 -17.70 4.28 -14.51
CA VAL A 35 -18.45 3.29 -13.72
C VAL A 35 -17.56 2.66 -12.64
N VAL A 36 -18.18 2.19 -11.56
CA VAL A 36 -17.48 1.58 -10.41
C VAL A 36 -16.53 0.46 -10.83
N ASP A 37 -16.89 -0.36 -11.83
CA ASP A 37 -16.02 -1.44 -12.31
C ASP A 37 -14.69 -0.92 -12.87
N VAL A 38 -14.70 0.22 -13.56
CA VAL A 38 -13.48 0.86 -14.09
C VAL A 38 -12.60 1.36 -12.94
N VAL A 39 -13.19 1.95 -11.90
CA VAL A 39 -12.46 2.35 -10.69
C VAL A 39 -11.81 1.14 -10.01
N ARG A 40 -12.56 0.04 -9.87
CA ARG A 40 -12.04 -1.20 -9.26
C ARG A 40 -10.90 -1.82 -10.07
N LEU A 41 -10.94 -1.72 -11.40
CA LEU A 41 -9.86 -2.16 -12.27
C LEU A 41 -8.59 -1.32 -12.07
N LYS A 42 -8.71 0.01 -12.00
CA LYS A 42 -7.57 0.91 -11.71
C LYS A 42 -6.92 0.57 -10.35
N VAL A 43 -7.74 0.41 -9.32
CA VAL A 43 -7.26 0.02 -7.97
C VAL A 43 -6.62 -1.38 -7.97
N LEU A 44 -7.11 -2.30 -8.81
CA LEU A 44 -6.49 -3.62 -8.97
C LEU A 44 -5.10 -3.53 -9.61
N GLU A 45 -4.93 -2.70 -10.63
CA GLU A 45 -3.62 -2.46 -11.26
C GLU A 45 -2.62 -1.90 -10.24
N ASP A 46 -3.04 -0.93 -9.43
CA ASP A 46 -2.23 -0.37 -8.34
C ASP A 46 -1.87 -1.45 -7.30
N LEU A 47 -2.84 -2.27 -6.88
CA LEU A 47 -2.61 -3.36 -5.94
C LEU A 47 -1.60 -4.39 -6.49
N LEU A 48 -1.66 -4.70 -7.78
CA LEU A 48 -0.69 -5.60 -8.42
C LEU A 48 0.70 -4.97 -8.45
N ALA A 49 0.82 -3.69 -8.79
CA ALA A 49 2.08 -2.97 -8.77
C ALA A 49 2.68 -2.88 -7.35
N MET A 50 1.86 -2.65 -6.31
CA MET A 50 2.29 -2.68 -4.91
C MET A 50 2.83 -4.06 -4.50
N LYS A 51 2.17 -5.15 -4.93
CA LYS A 51 2.64 -6.52 -4.67
C LYS A 51 3.98 -6.80 -5.36
N ASP A 52 4.16 -6.31 -6.57
CA ASP A 52 5.42 -6.44 -7.30
C ASP A 52 6.55 -5.64 -6.62
N ALA A 53 6.29 -4.42 -6.16
CA ALA A 53 7.24 -3.62 -5.41
C ALA A 53 7.72 -4.34 -4.13
N VAL A 54 6.79 -4.90 -3.35
CA VAL A 54 7.13 -5.72 -2.17
C VAL A 54 7.98 -6.93 -2.57
N LYS A 55 7.58 -7.66 -3.62
CA LYS A 55 8.29 -8.86 -4.08
C LYS A 55 9.72 -8.54 -4.55
N ASN A 56 9.92 -7.41 -5.23
CA ASN A 56 11.23 -6.95 -5.67
C ASN A 56 12.08 -6.54 -4.47
N GLY A 57 11.53 -5.73 -3.57
CA GLY A 57 12.22 -5.27 -2.37
C GLY A 57 12.65 -6.40 -1.45
N LEU A 58 11.83 -7.44 -1.29
CA LEU A 58 12.17 -8.64 -0.50
C LEU A 58 13.33 -9.46 -1.09
N LYS A 59 13.56 -9.37 -2.40
CA LYS A 59 14.64 -10.10 -3.10
C LYS A 59 15.92 -9.29 -3.22
N SER A 60 15.81 -7.97 -3.20
CA SER A 60 16.96 -7.08 -3.36
C SER A 60 17.90 -7.17 -2.16
N LYS A 61 19.19 -7.11 -2.45
CA LYS A 61 20.27 -6.92 -1.48
C LYS A 61 21.11 -5.69 -1.84
N GLU A 62 20.65 -4.93 -2.82
CA GLU A 62 21.37 -3.80 -3.38
C GLU A 62 21.11 -2.56 -2.55
N LYS A 63 22.12 -1.72 -2.42
CA LYS A 63 21.96 -0.39 -1.84
C LYS A 63 21.34 0.55 -2.86
N ALA A 64 20.76 1.64 -2.36
CA ALA A 64 20.39 2.79 -3.17
C ALA A 64 21.64 3.44 -3.81
N ILE A 65 21.42 4.32 -4.79
CA ILE A 65 22.47 5.01 -5.57
C ILE A 65 23.49 5.73 -4.66
N SER A 66 23.05 6.24 -3.50
CA SER A 66 23.94 6.90 -2.55
C SER A 66 24.96 5.95 -1.91
N GLY A 67 24.63 4.66 -1.76
CA GLY A 67 25.44 3.65 -1.06
C GLY A 67 25.27 3.64 0.47
N TRP A 68 24.34 4.42 1.02
CA TRP A 68 24.16 4.57 2.47
C TRP A 68 23.15 3.57 3.04
N CYS A 69 22.05 3.34 2.32
CA CYS A 69 20.91 2.52 2.73
C CYS A 69 20.38 1.68 1.55
N GLY A 70 19.36 0.86 1.79
CA GLY A 70 18.69 0.05 0.77
C GLY A 70 18.90 -1.46 0.90
N ASP A 71 19.71 -1.93 1.85
CA ASP A 71 19.95 -3.35 2.11
C ASP A 71 19.45 -3.81 3.49
N ASP A 72 18.67 -2.98 4.19
CA ASP A 72 18.18 -3.26 5.54
C ASP A 72 17.03 -4.26 5.55
N CYS A 73 16.20 -4.31 4.50
CA CYS A 73 15.20 -5.37 4.37
C CYS A 73 15.86 -6.76 4.34
N ALA A 74 16.92 -6.92 3.56
CA ALA A 74 17.68 -8.17 3.47
C ALA A 74 18.29 -8.58 4.82
N LYS A 75 18.91 -7.63 5.54
CA LYS A 75 19.47 -7.85 6.88
C LYS A 75 18.38 -8.23 7.89
N LEU A 76 17.21 -7.61 7.80
CA LEU A 76 16.10 -7.87 8.71
C LEU A 76 15.55 -9.30 8.51
N ILE A 77 15.36 -9.72 7.26
CA ILE A 77 14.93 -11.09 6.92
C ILE A 77 15.92 -12.12 7.48
N GLU A 78 17.23 -11.90 7.29
CA GLU A 78 18.27 -12.78 7.83
C GLU A 78 18.21 -12.86 9.37
N LYS A 79 18.01 -11.73 10.04
CA LYS A 79 17.87 -11.68 11.50
C LYS A 79 16.66 -12.49 11.96
N TYR A 80 15.52 -12.36 11.29
CA TYR A 80 14.30 -13.09 11.64
C TYR A 80 14.43 -14.60 11.41
N GLN A 81 15.16 -15.04 10.39
CA GLN A 81 15.47 -16.46 10.18
C GLN A 81 16.29 -17.06 11.33
N LYS A 82 17.18 -16.27 11.96
CA LYS A 82 18.07 -16.74 13.03
C LYS A 82 17.43 -16.75 14.41
N LYS A 83 16.68 -15.70 14.77
CA LYS A 83 16.19 -15.49 16.16
C LYS A 83 14.68 -15.32 16.25
N GLY A 84 13.97 -15.32 15.13
CA GLY A 84 12.55 -14.98 15.08
C GLY A 84 12.28 -13.51 15.43
N THR A 85 11.02 -13.12 15.31
CA THR A 85 10.54 -11.79 15.66
C THR A 85 10.13 -11.69 17.12
N ILE A 86 10.28 -10.52 17.72
CA ILE A 86 9.83 -10.23 19.08
C ILE A 86 8.29 -10.28 19.19
N PHE A 87 7.57 -9.76 18.18
CA PHE A 87 6.11 -9.63 18.18
C PHE A 87 5.39 -10.66 17.29
N GLY A 88 6.03 -11.79 17.01
CA GLY A 88 5.48 -12.86 16.18
C GLY A 88 5.47 -12.59 14.66
N LYS A 89 5.09 -13.64 13.92
CA LYS A 89 5.18 -13.70 12.44
C LYS A 89 4.39 -12.62 11.72
N THR A 90 3.30 -12.11 12.31
CA THR A 90 2.54 -11.01 11.71
C THR A 90 3.37 -9.73 11.66
N PHE A 91 4.06 -9.41 12.76
CA PHE A 91 4.93 -8.23 12.82
C PHE A 91 6.14 -8.37 11.90
N GLU A 92 6.65 -9.60 11.73
CA GLU A 92 7.66 -9.94 10.72
C GLU A 92 7.27 -9.46 9.32
N LYS A 93 6.06 -9.84 8.89
CA LYS A 93 5.55 -9.50 7.57
C LYS A 93 5.32 -8.00 7.42
N ILE A 94 4.77 -7.35 8.45
CA ILE A 94 4.52 -5.91 8.43
C ILE A 94 5.84 -5.15 8.23
N THR A 95 6.86 -5.43 9.05
CA THR A 95 8.13 -4.68 8.97
C THR A 95 8.91 -4.99 7.71
N THR A 96 8.92 -6.25 7.26
CA THR A 96 9.62 -6.63 6.03
C THR A 96 8.94 -6.06 4.79
N TYR A 97 7.62 -6.03 4.71
CA TYR A 97 6.91 -5.45 3.55
C TYR A 97 7.04 -3.93 3.52
N ALA A 98 7.00 -3.27 4.68
CA ALA A 98 7.21 -1.83 4.78
C ALA A 98 8.63 -1.45 4.32
N LEU A 99 9.66 -2.14 4.80
CA LEU A 99 11.04 -1.92 4.36
C LEU A 99 11.25 -2.28 2.89
N ALA A 100 10.71 -3.41 2.43
CA ALA A 100 10.84 -3.81 1.03
C ALA A 100 10.31 -2.71 0.08
N THR A 101 9.13 -2.17 0.38
CA THR A 101 8.51 -1.11 -0.43
C THR A 101 9.28 0.21 -0.33
N ALA A 102 9.66 0.62 0.88
CA ALA A 102 10.41 1.86 1.10
C ALA A 102 11.78 1.82 0.41
N GLU A 103 12.48 0.69 0.48
CA GLU A 103 13.77 0.54 -0.18
C GLU A 103 13.66 0.39 -1.70
N GLU A 104 12.55 -0.17 -2.20
CA GLU A 104 12.27 -0.17 -3.64
C GLU A 104 12.14 1.27 -4.15
N ASN A 105 11.43 2.13 -3.41
CA ASN A 105 11.40 3.57 -3.70
C ASN A 105 12.81 4.20 -3.65
N LEU A 106 13.60 3.91 -2.61
CA LEU A 106 14.98 4.44 -2.47
C LEU A 106 15.91 4.01 -3.61
N ARG A 107 15.69 2.82 -4.18
CA ARG A 107 16.41 2.32 -5.37
C ARG A 107 15.84 2.85 -6.69
N MET A 108 14.86 3.75 -6.64
CA MET A 108 14.14 4.28 -7.80
C MET A 108 13.41 3.19 -8.60
N GLY A 109 12.96 2.13 -7.91
CA GLY A 109 12.11 1.09 -8.46
C GLY A 109 10.67 1.54 -8.64
N ARG A 110 9.86 0.72 -9.35
CA ARG A 110 8.45 1.04 -9.60
C ARG A 110 7.64 0.86 -8.31
N ILE A 111 6.96 1.91 -7.88
CA ILE A 111 6.05 1.94 -6.73
C ILE A 111 4.74 2.67 -7.07
N VAL A 112 3.75 2.59 -6.18
CA VAL A 112 2.47 3.33 -6.26
C VAL A 112 2.42 4.35 -5.13
N ALA A 113 2.01 5.58 -5.42
CA ALA A 113 1.89 6.63 -4.42
C ALA A 113 0.69 6.37 -3.46
N CYS A 114 0.90 6.49 -2.15
CA CYS A 114 -0.15 6.28 -1.15
C CYS A 114 0.11 7.06 0.17
N PRO A 115 -0.19 8.37 0.27
CA PRO A 115 -0.55 9.30 -0.81
C PRO A 115 0.68 9.87 -1.55
N THR A 116 1.88 9.64 -1.02
CA THR A 116 3.16 9.97 -1.64
C THR A 116 3.88 8.68 -2.05
N ALA A 117 4.87 8.83 -2.92
CA ALA A 117 5.92 7.84 -3.13
C ALA A 117 6.58 7.41 -1.81
#